data_AF-A0A6I6NEX7-F1
#
_entry.id   AF-A0A6I6NEX7-F1
#
_cell.length_a   1.000
_cell.length_b   1.000
_cell.length_c   1.000
_cell.angle_alpha   90.00
_cell.angle_beta   90.00
_cell.angle_gamma   90.00
#
_symmetry.space_group_name_H-M   'P 1'
#
loop_
_entity.id
_entity.type
_entity.pdbx_description
1 polymer ?
#
loop_
_entity_poly.entity_id
_entity_poly.type
_entity_poly.pdbx_seq_one_letter_code
_entity_poly.pdbx_strand_id
1 'polypeptide(L)'
;MRQALVFAGPPWPPVIADPHLCNLLTVCSVPDSGPERGRIVTMSNTPMAANPLTRAVLEIDEYVSGLGWDQPARLFALVDTARLRSQEPSLAAQLGLENESETTGLTPIEQDELPAGKPLDDFLGTIAWPDAVAGCALSVERLMLPPSAEAQVPQNLSDAKLAQWVAQHPERQEVRMTVAVLRDGSRESALRLREKDSPSEVLTGPDLVPGLADALSATFAD
;
A
#
# COMPACT_ATOMS: atom_id res chain seq x y z
N MET A 1 18.37 13.72 -11.72
CA MET A 1 18.87 12.36 -12.01
C MET A 1 18.07 11.43 -11.10
N ARG A 2 16.98 10.84 -11.59
CA ARG A 2 16.10 9.98 -10.79
C ARG A 2 16.79 8.63 -10.65
N GLN A 3 17.16 8.26 -9.43
CA GLN A 3 17.83 6.99 -9.12
C GLN A 3 16.78 5.88 -9.04
N ALA A 4 17.00 4.77 -9.74
CA ALA A 4 16.17 3.58 -9.62
C ALA A 4 16.70 2.75 -8.43
N LEU A 5 15.82 2.42 -7.50
CA LEU A 5 16.11 1.52 -6.37
C LEU A 5 15.87 0.08 -6.84
N VAL A 6 16.83 -0.82 -6.60
CA VAL A 6 16.64 -2.25 -6.84
C VAL A 6 15.99 -2.91 -5.63
N PHE A 7 14.75 -3.33 -5.83
CA PHE A 7 13.95 -4.06 -4.86
C PHE A 7 14.08 -5.56 -5.10
N ALA A 8 14.34 -6.33 -4.03
CA ALA A 8 14.22 -7.78 -4.10
C ALA A 8 12.75 -8.19 -3.93
N GLY A 9 12.09 -8.50 -5.05
CA GLY A 9 10.74 -9.04 -5.17
C GLY A 9 10.56 -9.76 -6.51
N PRO A 10 9.54 -10.62 -6.69
CA PRO A 10 9.31 -11.27 -7.98
C PRO A 10 9.12 -10.22 -9.09
N PRO A 11 9.66 -10.44 -10.31
CA PRO A 11 9.50 -9.52 -11.44
C PRO A 11 8.08 -9.58 -12.03
N TRP A 12 7.61 -8.46 -12.57
CA TRP A 12 6.26 -8.32 -13.13
C TRP A 12 6.17 -8.81 -14.59
N PRO A 13 5.28 -9.76 -14.92
CA PRO A 13 5.04 -10.21 -16.29
C PRO A 13 3.94 -9.38 -17.00
N PRO A 14 3.86 -9.43 -18.35
CA PRO A 14 2.86 -8.68 -19.13
C PRO A 14 1.46 -9.33 -19.09
N VAL A 15 0.43 -8.49 -19.06
CA VAL A 15 -0.99 -8.80 -18.82
C VAL A 15 -1.68 -9.45 -20.03
N ILE A 16 -2.40 -10.56 -19.81
CA ILE A 16 -3.39 -11.13 -20.73
C ILE A 16 -4.68 -11.38 -19.94
N ALA A 17 -5.77 -10.74 -20.35
CA ALA A 17 -7.10 -10.76 -19.73
C ALA A 17 -8.01 -11.83 -20.34
N ASP A 18 -8.87 -12.46 -19.53
CA ASP A 18 -10.31 -12.69 -19.81
C ASP A 18 -11.05 -13.26 -18.55
N PRO A 19 -12.38 -13.06 -18.40
CA PRO A 19 -13.07 -12.97 -17.11
C PRO A 19 -14.02 -14.15 -16.81
N HIS A 20 -14.46 -14.35 -15.56
CA HIS A 20 -15.84 -14.78 -15.21
C HIS A 20 -16.14 -14.70 -13.68
N LEU A 21 -17.02 -13.75 -13.34
CA LEU A 21 -18.16 -13.75 -12.41
C LEU A 21 -18.13 -14.45 -11.03
N CYS A 22 -18.32 -13.60 -10.02
CA CYS A 22 -18.92 -13.74 -8.69
C CYS A 22 -19.83 -14.96 -8.42
N ASN A 23 -19.66 -15.62 -7.26
CA ASN A 23 -20.66 -15.52 -6.18
C ASN A 23 -20.20 -16.07 -4.81
N LEU A 24 -20.93 -15.57 -3.81
CA LEU A 24 -20.86 -15.75 -2.36
C LEU A 24 -21.05 -17.18 -1.81
N LEU A 25 -20.49 -17.35 -0.59
CA LEU A 25 -20.80 -18.27 0.53
C LEU A 25 -20.08 -19.65 0.62
N THR A 26 -19.36 -19.79 1.76
CA THR A 26 -19.30 -20.99 2.64
C THR A 26 -18.41 -22.15 2.16
N VAL A 27 -17.47 -22.77 2.90
CA VAL A 27 -17.01 -22.77 4.31
C VAL A 27 -15.65 -23.48 4.33
N CYS A 28 -14.74 -23.09 5.23
CA CYS A 28 -13.93 -24.03 6.02
C CYS A 28 -13.43 -23.33 7.29
N SER A 29 -13.69 -23.93 8.44
CA SER A 29 -13.46 -23.40 9.77
C SER A 29 -12.05 -23.67 10.34
N VAL A 30 -11.76 -22.93 11.43
CA VAL A 30 -10.89 -23.20 12.62
C VAL A 30 -9.55 -22.42 12.69
N PRO A 31 -9.10 -21.86 13.85
CA PRO A 31 -9.76 -21.50 15.11
C PRO A 31 -9.70 -19.99 15.46
N ASP A 32 -10.42 -19.66 16.52
CA ASP A 32 -10.68 -18.36 17.15
C ASP A 32 -9.44 -17.53 17.51
N SER A 33 -9.41 -16.29 17.02
CA SER A 33 -8.81 -15.13 17.68
C SER A 33 -9.57 -13.89 17.23
N GLY A 34 -10.57 -13.49 18.03
CA GLY A 34 -11.13 -12.13 18.20
C GLY A 34 -11.56 -11.30 16.97
N PRO A 35 -12.73 -10.63 16.99
CA PRO A 35 -13.17 -9.82 15.86
C PRO A 35 -12.52 -8.43 15.90
N GLU A 36 -11.66 -8.09 14.94
CA GLU A 36 -11.52 -6.71 14.49
C GLU A 36 -11.86 -6.65 13.00
N ARG A 37 -13.13 -6.32 12.73
CA ARG A 37 -13.63 -5.98 11.39
C ARG A 37 -13.09 -4.60 11.01
N GLY A 38 -12.57 -4.48 9.78
CA GLY A 38 -12.36 -3.22 9.04
C GLY A 38 -11.88 -2.06 9.91
N ARG A 39 -10.59 -2.07 10.28
CA ARG A 39 -10.03 -1.00 11.10
C ARG A 39 -9.80 0.22 10.23
N ILE A 40 -10.54 1.28 10.53
CA ILE A 40 -10.46 2.55 9.80
C ILE A 40 -9.44 3.43 10.50
N VAL A 41 -8.53 3.97 9.69
CA VAL A 41 -7.35 4.70 10.15
C VAL A 41 -7.70 6.17 10.29
N THR A 42 -7.83 6.66 11.52
CA THR A 42 -7.91 8.11 11.80
C THR A 42 -6.89 8.45 12.88
N MET A 43 -5.78 9.08 12.50
CA MET A 43 -4.79 9.64 13.43
C MET A 43 -4.48 11.08 13.00
N SER A 44 -4.68 12.02 13.91
CA SER A 44 -4.61 13.46 13.66
C SER A 44 -3.21 14.01 13.98
N ASN A 45 -2.27 13.93 13.02
CA ASN A 45 -1.09 14.81 13.02
C ASN A 45 -0.41 14.98 11.64
N THR A 46 -1.21 15.07 10.57
CA THR A 46 -0.69 15.27 9.21
C THR A 46 -0.51 16.77 8.91
N PRO A 47 0.62 17.23 8.33
CA PRO A 47 0.84 18.65 8.08
C PRO A 47 -0.24 19.24 7.15
N MET A 48 -0.97 20.24 7.66
CA MET A 48 -2.11 20.94 7.01
C MET A 48 -1.84 21.51 5.61
N ALA A 49 -0.59 21.52 5.12
CA ALA A 49 -0.22 22.02 3.78
C ALA A 49 -0.09 20.91 2.71
N ALA A 50 -0.22 19.63 3.08
CA ALA A 50 -0.12 18.53 2.13
C ALA A 50 -1.43 18.33 1.35
N ASN A 51 -1.34 17.95 0.07
CA ASN A 51 -2.48 17.53 -0.76
C ASN A 51 -3.21 16.35 -0.06
N PRO A 52 -4.55 16.24 -0.16
CA PRO A 52 -5.32 15.12 0.39
C PRO A 52 -4.71 13.72 0.18
N LEU A 53 -4.14 13.42 -0.99
CA LEU A 53 -3.51 12.12 -1.26
C LEU A 53 -2.24 11.90 -0.42
N THR A 54 -1.39 12.93 -0.32
CA THR A 54 -0.22 12.93 0.57
C THR A 54 -0.61 12.76 2.03
N ARG A 55 -1.75 13.30 2.44
CA ARG A 55 -2.22 13.10 3.81
C ARG A 55 -2.60 11.65 4.07
N ALA A 56 -3.43 11.07 3.19
CA ALA A 56 -3.84 9.68 3.29
C ALA A 56 -2.64 8.71 3.31
N VAL A 57 -1.62 8.96 2.48
CA VAL A 57 -0.38 8.14 2.47
C VAL A 57 0.36 8.20 3.81
N LEU A 58 0.48 9.39 4.40
CA LEU A 58 1.15 9.56 5.70
C LEU A 58 0.35 8.95 6.85
N GLU A 59 -0.98 9.05 6.82
CA GLU A 59 -1.87 8.42 7.80
C GLU A 59 -1.76 6.89 7.75
N ILE A 60 -1.72 6.32 6.55
CA ILE A 60 -1.49 4.87 6.37
C ILE A 60 -0.08 4.49 6.86
N ASP A 61 0.96 5.24 6.52
CA ASP A 61 2.33 4.97 7.03
C ASP A 61 2.37 4.97 8.56
N GLU A 62 1.81 5.99 9.20
CA GLU A 62 1.78 6.11 10.66
C GLU A 62 1.02 4.94 11.30
N TYR A 63 -0.14 4.58 10.74
CA TYR A 63 -0.93 3.44 11.21
C TYR A 63 -0.17 2.13 11.11
N VAL A 64 0.37 1.81 9.93
CA VAL A 64 1.12 0.56 9.72
C VAL A 64 2.41 0.57 10.56
N SER A 65 3.03 1.72 10.76
CA SER A 65 4.14 1.90 11.70
C SER A 65 3.76 1.57 13.14
N GLY A 66 2.55 1.91 13.57
CA GLY A 66 2.03 1.53 14.88
C GLY A 66 1.88 0.02 15.09
N LEU A 67 1.85 -0.77 14.01
CA LEU A 67 1.76 -2.23 14.07
C LEU A 67 3.13 -2.93 14.16
N GLY A 68 4.23 -2.16 14.10
CA GLY A 68 5.58 -2.69 14.07
C GLY A 68 6.00 -3.16 12.68
N TRP A 69 7.21 -3.71 12.58
CA TRP A 69 7.78 -4.26 11.34
C TRP A 69 7.45 -5.73 11.15
N ASP A 70 7.90 -6.28 10.01
CA ASP A 70 7.69 -7.66 9.59
C ASP A 70 6.20 -7.98 9.40
N GLN A 71 5.44 -6.98 8.94
CA GLN A 71 4.01 -7.07 8.68
C GLN A 71 3.73 -7.59 7.26
N PRO A 72 2.62 -8.32 7.06
CA PRO A 72 2.12 -8.60 5.72
C PRO A 72 1.80 -7.30 4.99
N ALA A 73 1.80 -7.35 3.67
CA ALA A 73 1.39 -6.18 2.89
C ALA A 73 -0.12 -5.93 3.07
N ARG A 74 -0.49 -4.66 3.17
CA ARG A 74 -1.85 -4.20 3.53
C ARG A 74 -2.40 -3.30 2.44
N LEU A 75 -3.61 -3.61 1.99
CA LEU A 75 -4.32 -2.87 0.94
C LEU A 75 -5.37 -1.96 1.58
N PHE A 76 -5.55 -0.77 1.02
CA PHE A 76 -6.52 0.22 1.47
C PHE A 76 -7.34 0.72 0.28
N ALA A 77 -8.64 0.83 0.46
CA ALA A 77 -9.50 1.62 -0.40
C ALA A 77 -9.45 3.08 0.05
N LEU A 78 -9.32 4.02 -0.87
CA LEU A 78 -9.41 5.45 -0.61
C LEU A 78 -10.78 5.95 -1.04
N VAL A 79 -11.58 6.38 -0.07
CA VAL A 79 -12.93 6.88 -0.29
C VAL A 79 -12.97 8.37 -0.02
N ASP A 80 -13.65 9.13 -0.88
CA ASP A 80 -13.87 10.55 -0.64
C ASP A 80 -14.65 10.74 0.68
N THR A 81 -14.06 11.48 1.62
CA THR A 81 -14.61 11.68 2.97
C THR A 81 -15.99 12.32 2.92
N ALA A 82 -16.22 13.28 2.01
CA ALA A 82 -17.52 13.95 1.89
C ALA A 82 -18.59 13.00 1.34
N ARG A 83 -18.24 12.17 0.35
CA ARG A 83 -19.11 11.12 -0.18
C ARG A 83 -19.44 10.07 0.89
N LEU A 84 -18.44 9.63 1.66
CA LEU A 84 -18.63 8.67 2.76
C LEU A 84 -19.63 9.21 3.79
N ARG A 85 -19.50 10.48 4.19
CA ARG A 85 -20.44 11.15 5.10
C ARG A 85 -21.86 11.22 4.56
N SER A 86 -22.02 11.51 3.27
CA SER A 86 -23.33 11.64 2.64
C SER A 86 -24.02 10.29 2.41
N GLN A 87 -23.26 9.25 2.05
CA GLN A 87 -23.81 7.94 1.67
C GLN A 87 -23.94 7.01 2.87
N GLU A 88 -23.02 7.09 3.83
CA GLU A 88 -22.96 6.24 5.02
C GLU A 88 -22.86 7.07 6.32
N PRO A 89 -23.89 7.86 6.70
CA PRO A 89 -23.81 8.77 7.86
C PRO A 89 -23.54 8.04 9.19
N SER A 90 -24.11 6.84 9.35
CA SER A 90 -23.89 6.03 10.56
C SER A 90 -22.45 5.52 10.68
N LEU A 91 -21.79 5.26 9.55
CA LEU A 91 -20.37 4.92 9.54
C LEU A 91 -19.54 6.17 9.82
N ALA A 92 -19.83 7.30 9.18
CA ALA A 92 -19.13 8.55 9.43
C ALA A 92 -19.17 9.01 10.90
N ALA A 93 -20.31 8.81 11.59
CA ALA A 93 -20.44 9.08 13.02
C ALA A 93 -19.55 8.16 13.88
N GLN A 94 -19.46 6.87 13.54
CA GLN A 94 -18.54 5.93 14.21
C GLN A 94 -17.07 6.32 14.01
N LEU A 95 -16.77 7.00 12.91
CA LEU A 95 -15.44 7.46 12.55
C LEU A 95 -15.10 8.87 13.06
N GLY A 96 -16.03 9.56 13.73
CA GLY A 96 -15.82 10.93 14.18
C GLY A 96 -15.65 11.95 13.06
N LEU A 97 -16.04 11.62 11.82
CA LEU A 97 -15.90 12.47 10.64
C LEU A 97 -16.95 13.59 10.57
N GLU A 98 -17.86 13.67 11.56
CA GLU A 98 -18.95 14.66 11.60
C GLU A 98 -18.45 16.10 11.67
N ASN A 99 -17.30 16.30 12.33
CA ASN A 99 -16.71 17.62 12.61
C ASN A 99 -15.41 17.88 11.83
N GLU A 100 -14.97 16.96 10.96
CA GLU A 100 -13.89 17.28 10.03
C GLU A 100 -14.32 18.43 9.13
N SER A 101 -13.44 19.42 8.99
CA SER A 101 -13.62 20.55 8.08
C SER A 101 -13.96 20.03 6.68
N GLU A 102 -14.75 20.77 5.91
CA GLU A 102 -15.15 20.44 4.53
C GLU A 102 -13.98 20.46 3.52
N THR A 103 -12.77 20.15 3.97
CA THR A 103 -11.63 19.91 3.10
C THR A 103 -11.84 18.58 2.40
N THR A 104 -11.76 18.58 1.06
CA THR A 104 -11.57 17.38 0.23
C THR A 104 -10.55 16.47 0.90
N GLY A 105 -11.01 15.37 1.48
CA GLY A 105 -10.20 14.41 2.23
C GLY A 105 -10.44 13.01 1.70
N LEU A 106 -9.47 12.13 1.89
CA LEU A 106 -9.59 10.72 1.55
C LEU A 106 -9.57 9.94 2.86
N THR A 107 -10.58 9.10 3.08
CA THR A 107 -10.63 8.18 4.20
C THR A 107 -10.03 6.84 3.75
N PRO A 108 -8.90 6.39 4.35
CA PRO A 108 -8.36 5.06 4.08
C PRO A 108 -9.18 3.98 4.81
N ILE A 109 -9.63 2.99 4.05
CA ILE A 109 -10.34 1.83 4.59
C ILE A 109 -9.49 0.59 4.32
N GLU A 110 -8.94 -0.01 5.37
CA GLU A 110 -8.17 -1.25 5.26
C GLU A 110 -9.03 -2.37 4.66
N GLN A 111 -8.46 -3.08 3.69
CA GLN A 111 -9.05 -4.26 3.06
C GLN A 111 -8.49 -5.53 3.70
N ASP A 112 -9.08 -6.68 3.39
CA ASP A 112 -8.61 -7.97 3.90
C ASP A 112 -7.14 -8.23 3.52
N GLU A 113 -6.46 -9.01 4.37
CA GLU A 113 -5.05 -9.33 4.22
C GLU A 113 -4.78 -10.06 2.89
N LEU A 114 -3.64 -9.72 2.26
CA LEU A 114 -3.19 -10.38 1.05
C LEU A 114 -3.04 -11.89 1.28
N PRO A 115 -3.54 -12.76 0.38
CA PRO A 115 -3.36 -14.19 0.51
C PRO A 115 -1.88 -14.54 0.61
N ALA A 116 -1.48 -15.14 1.73
CA ALA A 116 -0.10 -15.56 1.95
C ALA A 116 0.38 -16.49 0.82
N GLY A 117 1.57 -16.21 0.28
CA GLY A 117 2.21 -17.04 -0.73
C GLY A 117 1.78 -16.78 -2.19
N LYS A 118 0.90 -15.81 -2.46
CA LYS A 118 0.67 -15.33 -3.84
C LYS A 118 1.62 -14.18 -4.19
N PRO A 119 2.16 -14.14 -5.42
CA PRO A 119 2.82 -12.95 -5.94
C PRO A 119 1.88 -11.74 -5.84
N LEU A 120 2.44 -10.57 -5.50
CA LEU A 120 1.66 -9.35 -5.34
C LEU A 120 0.89 -9.00 -6.62
N ASP A 121 1.49 -9.20 -7.79
CA ASP A 121 0.93 -8.86 -9.10
C ASP A 121 -0.26 -9.72 -9.47
N ASP A 122 -0.16 -11.03 -9.21
CA ASP A 122 -1.27 -11.96 -9.38
C ASP A 122 -2.46 -11.56 -8.50
N PHE A 123 -2.19 -11.06 -7.29
CA PHE A 123 -3.25 -10.54 -6.43
C PHE A 123 -3.83 -9.22 -6.96
N LEU A 124 -2.98 -8.23 -7.29
CA LEU A 124 -3.43 -6.93 -7.78
C LEU A 124 -4.28 -7.08 -9.04
N GLY A 125 -3.91 -7.97 -9.95
CA GLY A 125 -4.68 -8.28 -11.16
C GLY A 125 -6.05 -8.92 -10.92
N THR A 126 -6.37 -9.33 -9.69
CA THR A 126 -7.70 -9.86 -9.32
C THR A 126 -8.60 -8.82 -8.65
N ILE A 127 -8.08 -7.64 -8.35
CA ILE A 127 -8.83 -6.60 -7.66
C ILE A 127 -9.75 -5.90 -8.65
N ALA A 128 -11.00 -5.72 -8.25
CA ALA A 128 -11.95 -4.84 -8.92
C ALA A 128 -12.52 -3.85 -7.91
N TRP A 129 -12.42 -2.56 -8.20
CA TRP A 129 -12.88 -1.50 -7.32
C TRP A 129 -14.25 -0.99 -7.73
N PRO A 130 -15.22 -0.85 -6.80
CA PRO A 130 -16.49 -0.20 -7.11
C PRO A 130 -16.29 1.30 -7.40
N ASP A 131 -17.24 1.92 -8.09
CA ASP A 131 -17.24 3.36 -8.43
C ASP A 131 -17.21 4.29 -7.20
N ALA A 132 -17.48 3.74 -6.01
CA ALA A 132 -17.36 4.46 -4.75
C ALA A 132 -15.93 4.72 -4.31
N VAL A 133 -14.98 3.88 -4.77
CA VAL A 133 -13.57 3.97 -4.40
C VAL A 133 -12.87 4.94 -5.35
N ALA A 134 -12.40 6.06 -4.81
CA ALA A 134 -11.73 7.11 -5.57
C ALA A 134 -10.28 6.74 -5.94
N GLY A 135 -9.68 5.86 -5.14
CA GLY A 135 -8.31 5.38 -5.32
C GLY A 135 -8.00 4.22 -4.38
N CYS A 136 -6.77 3.71 -4.44
CA CYS A 136 -6.31 2.67 -3.54
C CYS A 136 -4.89 2.96 -3.07
N ALA A 137 -4.50 2.33 -1.96
CA ALA A 137 -3.15 2.39 -1.46
C ALA A 137 -2.67 1.02 -0.99
N LEU A 138 -1.36 0.80 -1.03
CA LEU A 138 -0.72 -0.42 -0.56
C LEU A 138 0.48 -0.07 0.30
N SER A 139 0.56 -0.68 1.49
CA SER A 139 1.75 -0.64 2.34
C SER A 139 2.45 -2.00 2.29
N VAL A 140 3.74 -2.00 1.93
CA VAL A 140 4.55 -3.22 1.84
C VAL A 140 5.93 -3.00 2.43
N GLU A 141 6.55 -4.06 2.95
CA GLU A 141 7.95 -4.06 3.38
C GLU A 141 8.82 -4.77 2.35
N ARG A 142 9.99 -4.21 2.04
CA ARG A 142 10.96 -4.79 1.10
C ARG A 142 12.39 -4.67 1.62
N LEU A 143 13.21 -5.61 1.16
CA LEU A 143 14.66 -5.51 1.21
C LEU A 143 15.15 -4.80 -0.04
N MET A 144 16.01 -3.82 0.15
CA MET A 144 16.71 -3.10 -0.89
C MET A 144 18.21 -3.08 -0.63
N LEU A 145 18.98 -2.82 -1.68
CA LEU A 145 20.40 -2.59 -1.58
C LEU A 145 20.73 -1.14 -1.91
N PRO A 146 21.70 -0.53 -1.23
CA PRO A 146 22.24 0.74 -1.68
C PRO A 146 22.94 0.57 -3.03
N PRO A 147 23.08 1.64 -3.84
CA PRO A 147 23.72 1.56 -5.15
C PRO A 147 25.15 0.98 -5.14
N SER A 148 25.90 1.18 -4.03
CA SER A 148 27.22 0.59 -3.83
C SER A 148 27.22 -0.94 -3.80
N ALA A 149 26.18 -1.53 -3.20
CA ALA A 149 26.02 -2.98 -3.08
C ALA A 149 25.34 -3.58 -4.31
N GLU A 150 24.45 -2.83 -4.96
CA GLU A 150 23.79 -3.26 -6.20
C GLU A 150 24.79 -3.59 -7.31
N ALA A 151 25.86 -2.80 -7.44
CA ALA A 151 26.93 -3.05 -8.40
C ALA A 151 27.70 -4.38 -8.19
N GLN A 152 27.54 -5.00 -7.01
CA GLN A 152 28.20 -6.25 -6.62
C GLN A 152 27.28 -7.46 -6.81
N VAL A 153 26.01 -7.24 -7.19
CA VAL A 153 25.04 -8.32 -7.41
C VAL A 153 25.56 -9.26 -8.52
N PRO A 154 25.70 -10.57 -8.26
CA PRO A 154 26.13 -11.51 -9.28
C PRO A 154 25.14 -11.56 -10.45
N GLN A 155 25.66 -11.58 -11.67
CA GLN A 155 24.84 -11.73 -12.88
C GLN A 155 24.30 -13.16 -13.00
N ASN A 156 23.15 -13.31 -13.67
CA ASN A 156 22.52 -14.60 -14.00
C ASN A 156 22.09 -15.44 -12.77
N LEU A 157 21.80 -14.79 -11.64
CA LEU A 157 21.09 -15.45 -10.55
C LEU A 157 19.62 -15.66 -10.95
N SER A 158 19.06 -16.80 -10.54
CA SER A 158 17.60 -16.96 -10.53
C SER A 158 17.01 -16.07 -9.43
N ASP A 159 15.74 -15.66 -9.56
CA ASP A 159 15.08 -14.75 -8.61
C ASP A 159 15.19 -15.24 -7.15
N ALA A 160 15.01 -16.54 -6.92
CA ALA A 160 15.17 -17.14 -5.59
C ALA A 160 16.58 -16.98 -5.02
N LYS A 161 17.63 -17.11 -5.86
CA LYS A 161 19.02 -16.94 -5.44
C LYS A 161 19.38 -15.47 -5.24
N LEU A 162 18.82 -14.58 -6.07
CA LEU A 162 18.96 -13.14 -5.90
C LEU A 162 18.34 -12.68 -4.59
N ALA A 163 17.11 -13.09 -4.29
CA ALA A 163 16.42 -12.78 -3.04
C ALA A 163 17.22 -13.28 -1.81
N GLN A 164 17.76 -14.50 -1.88
CA GLN A 164 18.61 -15.04 -0.82
C GLN A 164 19.90 -14.23 -0.65
N TRP A 165 20.55 -13.83 -1.75
CA TRP A 165 21.77 -13.03 -1.71
C TRP A 165 21.53 -11.66 -1.08
N VAL A 166 20.46 -10.97 -1.49
CA VAL A 166 20.05 -9.67 -0.91
C VAL A 166 19.75 -9.81 0.57
N ALA A 167 18.99 -10.84 0.98
CA ALA A 167 18.65 -11.08 2.38
C ALA A 167 19.87 -11.33 3.28
N GLN A 168 20.97 -11.84 2.72
CA GLN A 168 22.22 -12.07 3.44
C GLN A 168 23.21 -10.91 3.35
N HIS A 169 22.94 -9.88 2.53
CA HIS A 169 23.88 -8.80 2.31
C HIS A 169 24.01 -7.92 3.57
N PRO A 170 25.24 -7.52 3.97
CA PRO A 170 25.47 -6.71 5.16
C PRO A 170 24.93 -5.29 5.02
N GLU A 171 25.01 -4.71 3.81
CA GLU A 171 24.47 -3.37 3.51
C GLU A 171 23.00 -3.39 3.12
N ARG A 172 22.27 -4.50 3.30
CA ARG A 172 20.84 -4.53 2.98
C ARG A 172 20.09 -3.53 3.85
N GLN A 173 19.11 -2.86 3.27
CA GLN A 173 18.23 -1.96 3.99
C GLN A 173 16.80 -2.47 3.90
N GLU A 174 16.07 -2.27 4.97
CA GLU A 174 14.65 -2.60 5.07
C GLU A 174 13.84 -1.30 4.95
N VAL A 175 12.92 -1.30 4.00
CA VAL A 175 12.09 -0.16 3.69
C VAL A 175 10.63 -0.57 3.73
N ARG A 176 9.81 0.24 4.40
CA ARG A 176 8.36 0.21 4.23
C ARG A 176 7.98 1.27 3.21
N MET A 177 7.16 0.85 2.26
CA MET A 177 6.67 1.68 1.18
C MET A 177 5.16 1.73 1.26
N THR A 178 4.60 2.93 1.38
CA THR A 178 3.17 3.17 1.26
C THR A 178 2.93 3.92 -0.05
N VAL A 179 2.22 3.31 -0.99
CA VAL A 179 1.97 3.88 -2.33
C VAL A 179 0.48 4.02 -2.52
N ALA A 180 0.03 5.18 -2.98
CA ALA A 180 -1.37 5.46 -3.26
C ALA A 180 -1.56 6.02 -4.67
N VAL A 181 -2.68 5.64 -5.29
CA VAL A 181 -3.10 6.13 -6.61
C VAL A 181 -4.59 6.44 -6.60
N LEU A 182 -5.00 7.44 -7.39
CA LEU A 182 -6.39 7.78 -7.65
C LEU A 182 -6.76 7.45 -9.09
N ARG A 183 -8.06 7.30 -9.36
CA ARG A 183 -8.60 7.05 -10.71
C ARG A 183 -8.28 8.17 -11.72
N ASP A 184 -7.99 9.38 -11.26
CA ASP A 184 -7.60 10.51 -12.10
C ASP A 184 -6.10 10.49 -12.52
N GLY A 185 -5.36 9.46 -12.08
CA GLY A 185 -3.93 9.30 -12.35
C GLY A 185 -3.03 9.99 -11.33
N SER A 186 -3.58 10.69 -10.33
CA SER A 186 -2.80 11.21 -9.21
C SER A 186 -2.18 10.06 -8.44
N ARG A 187 -0.91 10.23 -8.03
CA ARG A 187 -0.18 9.24 -7.25
C ARG A 187 0.69 9.90 -6.20
N GLU A 188 0.97 9.17 -5.15
CA GLU A 188 1.85 9.58 -4.07
C GLU A 188 2.50 8.37 -3.42
N SER A 189 3.67 8.56 -2.83
CA SER A 189 4.36 7.49 -2.10
C SER A 189 5.02 8.04 -0.84
N ALA A 190 5.09 7.22 0.20
CA ALA A 190 5.90 7.42 1.40
C ALA A 190 6.88 6.26 1.56
N LEU A 191 8.12 6.57 1.90
CA LEU A 191 9.18 5.63 2.21
C LEU A 191 9.69 5.85 3.63
N ARG A 192 9.67 4.78 4.42
CA ARG A 192 10.22 4.74 5.78
C ARG A 192 11.32 3.69 5.84
N LEU A 193 12.50 4.09 6.31
CA LEU A 193 13.64 3.18 6.47
C LEU A 193 13.64 2.63 7.90
N ARG A 194 13.87 1.32 8.06
CA ARG A 194 13.94 0.67 9.38
C ARG A 194 15.03 1.26 10.28
N GLU A 195 16.15 1.66 9.70
CA GLU A 195 17.26 2.31 10.42
C GLU A 195 16.94 3.73 10.90
N LYS A 196 15.91 4.35 10.30
CA LYS A 196 15.48 5.73 10.58
C LYS A 196 13.97 5.78 10.81
N ASP A 197 13.52 4.93 11.73
CA ASP A 197 12.10 4.72 11.99
C ASP A 197 11.49 5.87 12.82
N SER A 198 11.27 7.01 12.16
CA SER A 198 10.65 8.20 12.74
C SER A 198 9.69 8.86 11.75
N PRO A 199 8.52 9.36 12.17
CA PRO A 199 7.61 10.14 11.32
C PRO A 199 8.29 11.33 10.63
N SER A 200 9.33 11.91 11.23
CA SER A 200 10.08 13.04 10.67
C SER A 200 11.06 12.65 9.55
N GLU A 201 11.38 11.36 9.40
CA GLU A 201 12.34 10.83 8.43
C GLU A 201 11.65 10.17 7.22
N VAL A 202 10.31 10.21 7.17
CA VAL A 202 9.53 9.65 6.07
C VAL A 202 9.71 10.51 4.82
N LEU A 203 10.17 9.90 3.74
CA LEU A 203 10.32 10.56 2.44
C LEU A 203 9.03 10.42 1.65
N THR A 204 8.48 11.53 1.16
CA THR A 204 7.29 11.52 0.30
C THR A 204 7.60 11.97 -1.12
N GLY A 205 6.87 11.44 -2.10
CA GLY A 205 6.93 11.89 -3.48
C GLY A 205 6.26 10.96 -4.49
N PRO A 206 5.67 11.52 -5.56
CA PRO A 206 4.84 10.79 -6.52
C PRO A 206 5.60 9.79 -7.41
N ASP A 207 6.93 9.88 -7.44
CA ASP A 207 7.80 9.09 -8.31
C ASP A 207 8.84 8.28 -7.53
N LEU A 208 8.65 8.09 -6.22
CA LEU A 208 9.58 7.30 -5.41
C LEU A 208 9.47 5.80 -5.69
N VAL A 209 8.26 5.31 -5.97
CA VAL A 209 7.98 3.88 -6.25
C VAL A 209 7.12 3.75 -7.51
N PRO A 210 7.62 4.19 -8.68
CA PRO A 210 6.80 4.35 -9.89
C PRO A 210 6.18 3.03 -10.33
N GLY A 211 6.93 1.93 -10.22
CA GLY A 211 6.42 0.63 -10.61
C GLY A 211 5.19 0.20 -9.82
N LEU A 212 5.22 0.34 -8.48
CA LEU A 212 4.11 -0.12 -7.65
C LEU A 212 2.89 0.80 -7.85
N ALA A 213 3.13 2.08 -8.10
CA ALA A 213 2.07 3.00 -8.48
C ALA A 213 1.42 2.60 -9.82
N ASP A 214 2.21 2.20 -10.81
CA ASP A 214 1.69 1.74 -12.10
C ASP A 214 0.87 0.44 -11.94
N ALA A 215 1.36 -0.52 -11.14
CA ALA A 215 0.64 -1.76 -10.83
C ALA A 215 -0.68 -1.50 -10.09
N LEU A 216 -0.70 -0.58 -9.12
CA LEU A 216 -1.93 -0.18 -8.44
C LEU A 216 -2.90 0.53 -9.39
N SER A 217 -2.39 1.40 -10.27
CA SER A 217 -3.23 2.11 -11.24
C SER A 217 -3.90 1.15 -12.21
N ALA A 218 -3.21 0.07 -12.57
CA ALA A 218 -3.77 -0.99 -13.42
C ALA A 218 -4.97 -1.71 -12.79
N THR A 219 -5.13 -1.70 -11.45
CA THR A 219 -6.32 -2.28 -10.77
C THR A 219 -7.61 -1.49 -11.01
N PHE A 220 -7.50 -0.30 -11.61
CA PHE A 220 -8.63 0.52 -12.05
C PHE A 220 -8.89 0.43 -13.55
N ALA A 221 -8.09 -0.32 -14.31
CA ALA A 221 -8.34 -0.57 -15.72
C ALA A 221 -9.41 -1.67 -15.86
N ASP A 222 -10.38 -1.43 -16.75
CA ASP A 222 -11.50 -2.35 -17.05
C ASP A 222 -11.05 -3.60 -17.82
#